data_AF-A0A2J6J031-F1
#
_entry.id   AF-A0A2J6J031-F1
#
_cell.length_a   1.000
_cell.length_b   1.000
_cell.length_c   1.000
_cell.angle_alpha   90.00
_cell.angle_beta   90.00
_cell.angle_gamma   90.00
#
_symmetry.space_group_name_H-M   'P 1'
#
loop_
_entity.id
_entity.type
_entity.pdbx_description
1 polymer ?
#
loop_
_entity_poly.entity_id
_entity_poly.type
_entity_poly.pdbx_seq_one_letter_code
_entity_poly.pdbx_strand_id
1 'polypeptide(L)'
;MKRQKLILPLLCVLVFSLSATLVSAADFDWMRDMNVTAQADPSGFRMRLATRFKIGDADVGLVLGNVERPADAYMVLRLGEMSSRPYRDVLQRYRMTKTKGWGALAHDLGIKPGSAAFHALKNGRDLYGRQDTFKSKGKGKGPGHGKGKK
;
A
#
# COMPACT_ATOMS: atom_id res chain seq x y z
N MET A 1 -5.26 60.20 -9.61
CA MET A 1 -4.10 59.35 -9.27
C MET A 1 -4.59 58.30 -8.27
N LYS A 2 -5.12 57.18 -8.77
CA LYS A 2 -4.44 55.91 -9.07
C LYS A 2 -3.83 55.21 -7.84
N ARG A 3 -4.50 54.10 -7.51
CA ARG A 3 -3.96 52.81 -7.04
C ARG A 3 -3.34 52.83 -5.65
N GLN A 4 -3.94 52.06 -4.72
CA GLN A 4 -3.24 51.24 -3.70
C GLN A 4 -4.16 50.95 -2.50
N LYS A 5 -5.24 50.17 -2.62
CA LYS A 5 -5.83 49.48 -1.43
C LYS A 5 -6.46 48.11 -1.71
N LEU A 6 -6.32 47.58 -2.92
CA LEU A 6 -6.94 46.31 -3.32
C LEU A 6 -5.93 45.20 -3.67
N ILE A 7 -4.67 45.33 -3.26
CA ILE A 7 -3.64 44.31 -3.55
C ILE A 7 -3.38 43.40 -2.33
N LEU A 8 -3.71 43.85 -1.12
CA LEU A 8 -3.39 43.10 0.11
C LEU A 8 -4.37 41.95 0.47
N PRO A 9 -5.70 42.04 0.27
CA PRO A 9 -6.58 40.92 0.60
C PRO A 9 -6.63 39.85 -0.51
N LEU A 10 -6.30 40.21 -1.75
CA LEU A 10 -6.31 39.29 -2.88
C LEU A 10 -5.08 38.35 -2.87
N LEU A 11 -3.96 38.79 -2.29
CA LEU A 11 -2.76 37.95 -2.15
C LEU A 11 -2.95 36.86 -1.08
N CYS A 12 -3.67 37.15 0.02
CA CYS A 12 -3.91 36.17 1.09
C CYS A 12 -4.88 35.04 0.66
N VAL A 13 -5.82 35.31 -0.24
CA VAL A 13 -6.77 34.30 -0.73
C VAL A 13 -6.13 33.38 -1.77
N LEU A 14 -5.16 33.88 -2.55
CA LEU A 14 -4.44 33.10 -3.58
C LEU A 14 -3.40 32.12 -2.99
N VAL A 15 -2.90 32.38 -1.78
CA VAL A 15 -1.96 31.48 -1.07
C VAL A 15 -2.68 30.27 -0.46
N PHE A 16 -3.99 30.36 -0.19
CA PHE A 16 -4.75 29.29 0.46
C PHE A 16 -5.16 28.15 -0.50
N SER A 17 -5.05 28.37 -1.82
CA SER A 17 -5.53 27.42 -2.84
C SER A 17 -4.51 26.38 -3.32
N LEU A 18 -3.26 26.42 -2.84
CA LEU A 18 -2.18 25.52 -3.29
C LEU A 18 -1.89 24.36 -2.32
N SER A 19 -2.67 24.22 -1.25
CA SER A 19 -2.64 23.02 -0.42
C SER A 19 -3.37 21.88 -1.13
N ALA A 20 -2.83 21.41 -2.26
CA ALA A 20 -3.10 20.05 -2.71
C ALA A 20 -2.63 19.16 -1.56
N THR A 21 -3.58 18.68 -0.76
CA THR A 21 -3.29 17.68 0.25
C THR A 21 -2.73 16.49 -0.52
N LEU A 22 -1.42 16.30 -0.42
CA LEU A 22 -0.79 15.04 -0.74
C LEU A 22 -1.45 14.06 0.22
N VAL A 23 -2.54 13.42 -0.21
CA VAL A 23 -3.00 12.18 0.41
C VAL A 23 -1.80 11.26 0.26
N SER A 24 -1.04 11.18 1.35
CA SER A 24 -0.03 10.16 1.51
C SER A 24 -0.71 8.85 1.17
N ALA A 25 -0.22 8.18 0.13
CA ALA A 25 -0.50 6.79 -0.14
C ALA A 25 -0.38 6.03 1.19
N ALA A 26 -1.49 5.70 1.82
CA ALA A 26 -1.45 5.11 3.15
C ALA A 26 -0.77 3.74 3.05
N ASP A 27 0.48 3.67 3.49
CA ASP A 27 1.22 2.42 3.68
C ASP A 27 0.53 1.58 4.75
N PHE A 28 0.69 0.26 4.66
CA PHE A 28 0.24 -0.62 5.73
C PHE A 28 1.28 -0.64 6.86
N ASP A 29 0.83 -0.71 8.11
CA ASP A 29 1.71 -0.61 9.29
C ASP A 29 2.88 -1.60 9.25
N TRP A 30 2.64 -2.82 8.75
CA TRP A 30 3.65 -3.87 8.63
C TRP A 30 4.74 -3.58 7.58
N MET A 31 4.50 -2.68 6.63
CA MET A 31 5.47 -2.38 5.55
C MET A 31 6.71 -1.71 6.10
N ARG A 32 6.56 -0.84 7.11
CA ARG A 32 7.69 -0.17 7.77
C ARG A 32 8.67 -1.18 8.35
N ASP A 33 8.16 -2.15 9.09
CA ASP A 33 8.98 -3.20 9.72
C ASP A 33 9.60 -4.14 8.67
N MET A 34 8.89 -4.43 7.58
CA MET A 34 9.48 -5.17 6.45
C MET A 34 10.63 -4.40 5.81
N ASN A 35 10.49 -3.09 5.60
CA ASN A 35 11.55 -2.25 5.05
C ASN A 35 12.80 -2.24 5.94
N VAL A 36 12.64 -2.22 7.27
CA VAL A 36 13.76 -2.29 8.22
C VAL A 36 14.46 -3.64 8.13
N THR A 37 13.69 -4.73 8.22
CA THR A 37 14.24 -6.10 8.14
C THR A 37 14.94 -6.36 6.81
N ALA A 38 14.37 -5.89 5.70
CA ALA A 38 14.97 -6.04 4.38
C ALA A 38 16.27 -5.24 4.21
N GLN A 39 16.39 -4.07 4.85
CA GLN A 39 17.64 -3.30 4.87
C GLN A 39 18.72 -3.98 5.72
N ALA A 40 18.33 -4.63 6.82
CA ALA A 40 19.25 -5.37 7.67
C ALA A 40 19.78 -6.65 7.01
N ASP A 41 18.98 -7.30 6.16
CA ASP A 41 19.33 -8.54 5.45
C ASP A 41 18.83 -8.52 3.99
N PRO A 42 19.51 -7.77 3.08
CA PRO A 42 19.06 -7.65 1.69
C PRO A 42 19.09 -8.97 0.94
N SER A 43 20.14 -9.77 1.12
CA SER A 43 20.30 -11.06 0.43
C SER A 43 19.26 -12.08 0.89
N GLY A 44 19.00 -12.18 2.19
CA GLY A 44 17.95 -13.05 2.71
C GLY A 44 16.56 -12.56 2.32
N PHE A 45 16.32 -11.25 2.26
CA PHE A 45 15.06 -10.71 1.73
C PHE A 45 14.81 -11.14 0.27
N ARG A 46 15.83 -11.02 -0.60
CA ARG A 46 15.75 -11.48 -1.99
C ARG A 46 15.42 -12.97 -2.09
N MET A 47 16.12 -13.80 -1.32
CA MET A 47 15.90 -15.25 -1.30
C MET A 47 14.48 -15.60 -0.85
N ARG A 48 13.97 -14.92 0.19
CA ARG A 48 12.59 -15.11 0.67
C ARG A 48 11.57 -14.73 -0.40
N LEU A 49 11.76 -13.62 -1.12
CA LEU A 49 10.88 -13.25 -2.24
C LEU A 49 10.89 -14.30 -3.34
N ALA A 50 12.08 -14.73 -3.79
CA ALA A 50 12.26 -15.76 -4.81
C ALA A 50 11.50 -17.04 -4.44
N THR A 51 11.69 -17.48 -3.19
CA THR A 51 11.11 -18.73 -2.67
C THR A 51 9.59 -18.62 -2.53
N ARG A 52 9.10 -17.54 -1.90
CA ARG A 52 7.67 -17.36 -1.59
C ARG A 52 6.83 -17.20 -2.85
N PHE A 53 7.31 -16.44 -3.82
CA PHE A 53 6.58 -16.18 -5.06
C PHE A 53 6.96 -17.12 -6.20
N LYS A 54 7.92 -18.03 -5.97
CA LYS A 54 8.41 -19.01 -6.95
C LYS A 54 8.89 -18.34 -8.24
N ILE A 55 9.65 -17.25 -8.11
CA ILE A 55 10.25 -16.49 -9.21
C ILE A 55 11.78 -16.54 -9.14
N GLY A 56 12.45 -16.40 -10.28
CA GLY A 56 13.92 -16.45 -10.36
C GLY A 56 14.59 -15.23 -9.72
N ASP A 57 15.86 -15.36 -9.32
CA ASP A 57 16.61 -14.24 -8.71
C ASP A 57 16.76 -13.03 -9.66
N ALA A 58 16.86 -13.27 -10.96
CA ALA A 58 16.84 -12.22 -11.97
C ALA A 58 15.52 -11.42 -11.95
N ASP A 59 14.38 -12.10 -11.83
CA ASP A 59 13.06 -11.46 -11.73
C ASP A 59 12.92 -10.69 -10.42
N VAL A 60 13.40 -11.24 -9.30
CA VAL A 60 13.44 -10.55 -8.01
C VAL A 60 14.29 -9.27 -8.11
N GLY A 61 15.45 -9.37 -8.75
CA GLY A 61 16.31 -8.21 -9.02
C GLY A 61 15.61 -7.14 -9.86
N LEU A 62 14.88 -7.56 -10.90
CA LEU A 62 14.11 -6.65 -11.73
C LEU A 62 13.04 -5.92 -10.92
N VAL A 63 12.27 -6.62 -10.09
CA VAL A 63 11.23 -5.98 -9.27
C VAL A 63 11.85 -5.01 -8.28
N LEU A 64 12.88 -5.44 -7.52
CA LEU A 64 13.55 -4.61 -6.53
C LEU A 64 14.19 -3.35 -7.13
N GLY A 65 14.72 -3.45 -8.36
CA GLY A 65 15.30 -2.30 -9.06
C GLY A 65 14.27 -1.30 -9.61
N ASN A 66 12.98 -1.63 -9.59
CA ASN A 66 11.90 -0.81 -10.17
C ASN A 66 10.88 -0.30 -9.14
N VAL A 67 11.12 -0.55 -7.85
CA VAL A 67 10.29 -0.06 -6.75
C VAL A 67 11.07 0.87 -5.82
N GLU A 68 10.38 1.71 -5.06
CA GLU A 68 11.03 2.67 -4.15
C GLU A 68 11.54 2.01 -2.87
N ARG A 69 10.83 1.00 -2.36
CA ARG A 69 11.14 0.36 -1.07
C ARG A 69 11.05 -1.17 -1.18
N PRO A 70 11.79 -1.92 -0.34
CA PRO A 70 11.70 -3.38 -0.34
C PRO A 70 10.27 -3.92 -0.14
N ALA A 71 9.48 -3.30 0.75
CA ALA A 71 8.09 -3.70 0.97
C ALA A 71 7.20 -3.49 -0.26
N ASP A 72 7.53 -2.53 -1.12
CA ASP A 72 6.82 -2.30 -2.38
C ASP A 72 7.02 -3.46 -3.35
N ALA A 73 8.21 -4.08 -3.38
CA ALA A 73 8.46 -5.28 -4.18
C ALA A 73 7.58 -6.44 -3.74
N TYR A 74 7.48 -6.66 -2.42
CA TYR A 74 6.54 -7.63 -1.87
C TYR A 74 5.10 -7.29 -2.26
N MET A 75 4.70 -6.02 -2.17
CA MET A 75 3.35 -5.58 -2.53
C MET A 75 3.02 -5.82 -4.00
N VAL A 76 3.93 -5.50 -4.92
CA VAL A 76 3.77 -5.77 -6.36
C VAL A 76 3.58 -7.26 -6.61
N LEU A 77 4.42 -8.11 -6.02
CA LEU A 77 4.34 -9.57 -6.18
C LEU A 77 3.06 -10.15 -5.57
N ARG A 78 2.70 -9.71 -4.36
CA ARG A 78 1.50 -10.17 -3.65
C ARG A 78 0.22 -9.74 -4.36
N LEU A 79 0.16 -8.51 -4.86
CA LEU A 79 -0.98 -8.05 -5.65
C LEU A 79 -1.10 -8.80 -6.99
N GLY A 80 0.03 -9.15 -7.61
CA GLY A 80 0.05 -10.03 -8.79
C GLY A 80 -0.54 -11.40 -8.49
N GLU A 81 -0.08 -12.05 -7.42
CA GLU A 81 -0.61 -13.34 -6.95
C GLU A 81 -2.12 -13.26 -6.68
N MET A 82 -2.57 -12.27 -5.90
CA MET A 82 -3.98 -12.10 -5.52
C MET A 82 -4.90 -11.76 -6.69
N SER A 83 -4.39 -11.09 -7.72
CA SER A 83 -5.16 -10.73 -8.93
C SER A 83 -4.95 -11.69 -10.09
N SER A 84 -4.15 -12.75 -9.90
CA SER A 84 -3.72 -13.67 -10.96
C SER A 84 -3.14 -12.95 -12.19
N ARG A 85 -2.36 -11.89 -11.94
CA ARG A 85 -1.69 -11.10 -12.98
C ARG A 85 -0.17 -11.25 -12.90
N PRO A 86 0.53 -11.23 -14.04
CA PRO A 86 1.99 -11.21 -14.04
C PRO A 86 2.53 -10.02 -13.25
N TYR A 87 3.61 -10.23 -12.48
CA TYR A 87 4.21 -9.17 -11.67
C TYR A 87 4.65 -7.97 -12.51
N ARG A 88 5.01 -8.19 -13.79
CA ARG A 88 5.42 -7.12 -14.73
C ARG A 88 4.28 -6.14 -15.02
N ASP A 89 3.05 -6.65 -15.19
CA ASP A 89 1.87 -5.82 -15.42
C ASP A 89 1.54 -5.00 -14.17
N VAL A 90 1.68 -5.60 -13.00
CA VAL A 90 1.46 -4.91 -11.71
C VAL A 90 2.52 -3.84 -11.49
N LEU A 91 3.78 -4.14 -11.80
CA LEU A 91 4.90 -3.19 -11.70
C LEU A 91 4.71 -1.98 -12.62
N GLN A 92 4.20 -2.20 -13.85
CA GLN A 92 3.85 -1.11 -14.76
C GLN A 92 2.77 -0.20 -14.17
N ARG A 93 1.71 -0.79 -13.59
CA ARG A 93 0.63 -0.03 -12.94
C ARG A 93 1.10 0.70 -11.69
N TYR A 94 1.93 0.05 -10.85
CA TYR A 94 2.55 0.67 -9.68
C TYR A 94 3.25 1.98 -10.05
N ARG A 95 4.02 2.00 -11.14
CA ARG A 95 4.70 3.23 -11.58
C ARG A 95 3.73 4.37 -11.90
N MET A 96 2.53 4.06 -12.37
CA MET A 96 1.48 5.04 -12.72
C MET A 96 0.63 5.46 -11.51
N THR A 97 0.49 4.58 -10.51
CA THR A 97 -0.50 4.76 -9.43
C THR A 97 0.09 4.83 -8.02
N LYS A 98 1.41 4.74 -7.85
CA LYS A 98 2.08 4.74 -6.53
C LYS A 98 1.71 5.93 -5.65
N THR A 99 1.43 7.09 -6.23
CA THR A 99 0.99 8.30 -5.51
C THR A 99 -0.43 8.19 -4.96
N LYS A 100 -1.25 7.27 -5.47
CA LYS A 100 -2.63 7.02 -5.01
C LYS A 100 -2.71 5.95 -3.91
N GLY A 101 -1.60 5.25 -3.66
CA GLY A 101 -1.46 4.21 -2.65
C GLY A 101 -2.01 2.85 -3.02
N TRP A 102 -1.77 1.90 -2.11
CA TRP A 102 -1.99 0.47 -2.35
C TRP A 102 -3.45 0.10 -2.56
N GLY A 103 -4.38 0.82 -1.92
CA GLY A 103 -5.82 0.63 -2.13
C GLY A 103 -6.25 0.90 -3.57
N ALA A 104 -5.72 1.95 -4.19
CA ALA A 104 -6.02 2.29 -5.58
C ALA A 104 -5.43 1.25 -6.55
N LEU A 105 -4.16 0.85 -6.34
CA LEU A 105 -3.54 -0.20 -7.16
C LEU A 105 -4.29 -1.53 -7.02
N ALA A 106 -4.65 -1.93 -5.80
CA ALA A 106 -5.43 -3.13 -5.55
C ALA A 106 -6.79 -3.08 -6.29
N HIS A 107 -7.49 -1.95 -6.19
CA HIS A 107 -8.75 -1.72 -6.89
C HIS A 107 -8.60 -1.86 -8.42
N ASP A 108 -7.57 -1.24 -9.01
CA ASP A 108 -7.29 -1.29 -10.45
C ASP A 108 -6.93 -2.70 -10.95
N LEU A 109 -6.50 -3.57 -10.04
CA LEU A 109 -6.23 -4.99 -10.31
C LEU A 109 -7.45 -5.89 -10.08
N GLY A 110 -8.58 -5.34 -9.65
CA GLY A 110 -9.83 -6.06 -9.38
C GLY A 110 -10.01 -6.51 -7.92
N ILE A 111 -9.08 -6.14 -7.03
CA ILE A 111 -9.17 -6.44 -5.59
C ILE A 111 -9.94 -5.30 -4.92
N LYS A 112 -11.22 -5.54 -4.64
CA LYS A 112 -12.11 -4.52 -4.06
C LYS A 112 -11.61 -4.06 -2.68
N PRO A 113 -11.41 -2.76 -2.44
CA PRO A 113 -11.17 -2.22 -1.11
C PRO A 113 -12.30 -2.65 -0.15
N GLY A 114 -11.94 -3.12 1.04
CA GLY A 114 -12.90 -3.65 2.02
C GLY A 114 -13.32 -5.11 1.81
N SER A 115 -12.87 -5.77 0.74
CA SER A 115 -13.03 -7.22 0.61
C SER A 115 -12.22 -7.97 1.67
N ALA A 116 -12.60 -9.22 1.96
CA ALA A 116 -11.83 -10.10 2.84
C ALA A 116 -10.37 -10.24 2.36
N ALA A 117 -10.15 -10.33 1.04
CA ALA A 117 -8.83 -10.37 0.43
C ALA A 117 -8.03 -9.09 0.71
N PHE A 118 -8.63 -7.91 0.56
CA PHE A 118 -7.98 -6.64 0.86
C PHE A 118 -7.69 -6.47 2.36
N HIS A 119 -8.60 -6.90 3.22
CA HIS A 119 -8.35 -6.93 4.67
C HIS A 119 -7.20 -7.87 5.04
N ALA A 120 -7.12 -9.05 4.43
CA ALA A 120 -6.00 -9.97 4.64
C ALA A 120 -4.67 -9.35 4.21
N LEU A 121 -4.65 -8.62 3.09
CA LEU A 121 -3.48 -7.87 2.63
C LEU A 121 -3.06 -6.77 3.61
N LYS A 122 -4.01 -6.03 4.20
CA LYS A 122 -3.72 -5.03 5.23
C LYS A 122 -3.17 -5.63 6.52
N ASN A 123 -3.67 -6.79 6.89
CA ASN A 123 -3.43 -7.38 8.21
C ASN A 123 -2.18 -8.28 8.25
N GLY A 124 -1.59 -8.64 7.11
CA GLY A 124 -0.50 -9.58 7.16
C GLY A 124 0.37 -9.65 5.91
N ARG A 125 1.59 -10.08 6.20
CA ARG A 125 2.60 -10.53 5.24
C ARG A 125 2.94 -11.97 5.58
N ASP A 126 3.19 -12.79 4.58
CA ASP A 126 3.55 -14.21 4.77
C ASP A 126 4.99 -14.52 4.32
N LEU A 127 5.84 -13.49 4.28
CA LEU A 127 7.21 -13.58 3.78
C LEU A 127 8.20 -14.22 4.79
N TYR A 128 7.94 -14.12 6.09
CA TYR A 128 8.83 -14.59 7.16
C TYR A 128 8.29 -15.79 7.95
N GLY A 129 7.16 -16.37 7.52
CA GLY A 129 6.55 -17.55 8.13
C GLY A 129 5.24 -17.26 8.88
N ARG A 130 4.66 -18.32 9.47
CA ARG A 130 3.28 -18.33 10.03
C ARG A 130 3.09 -17.40 11.24
N GLN A 131 4.17 -16.89 11.82
CA GLN A 131 4.15 -16.04 13.02
C GLN A 131 3.89 -14.56 12.70
N ASP A 132 4.07 -14.11 11.45
CA ASP A 132 4.03 -12.69 11.06
C ASP A 132 2.66 -12.16 10.64
N THR A 133 1.64 -13.01 10.66
CA THR A 133 0.24 -12.56 10.66
C THR A 133 0.01 -11.86 11.99
N PHE A 134 0.22 -10.54 12.03
CA PHE A 134 -0.22 -9.71 13.13
C PHE A 134 -1.69 -10.03 13.39
N LYS A 135 -1.99 -10.66 14.53
CA LYS A 135 -3.36 -10.73 15.04
C LYS A 135 -3.79 -9.28 15.24
N SER A 136 -4.49 -8.71 14.26
CA SER A 136 -5.27 -7.51 14.47
C SER A 136 -6.13 -7.81 15.69
N LYS A 137 -5.84 -7.16 16.82
CA LYS A 137 -6.57 -7.31 18.06
C LYS A 137 -8.02 -6.92 17.75
N GLY A 138 -8.84 -7.93 17.48
CA GLY A 138 -10.22 -7.75 17.05
C GLY A 138 -10.96 -6.96 18.13
N LYS A 139 -11.44 -5.77 17.77
CA LYS A 139 -12.46 -5.09 18.56
C LYS A 139 -13.73 -5.90 18.38
N GLY A 140 -13.98 -6.84 19.29
CA GLY A 140 -15.16 -7.70 19.29
C GLY A 140 -16.43 -6.85 19.29
N LYS A 141 -17.14 -6.82 18.17
CA LYS A 141 -18.56 -6.45 18.13
C LYS A 141 -19.34 -7.76 18.14
N GLY A 142 -19.78 -8.18 19.32
CA GLY A 142 -20.75 -9.26 19.47
C GLY A 142 -22.11 -8.85 18.85
N PRO A 143 -22.85 -9.77 18.24
CA PRO A 143 -24.14 -9.46 17.63
C PRO A 143 -25.26 -9.53 18.70
N GLY A 144 -25.75 -8.38 19.15
CA GLY A 144 -26.97 -8.29 19.95
C GLY A 144 -28.19 -8.07 19.05
N HIS A 145 -28.75 -9.15 18.51
CA HIS A 145 -30.11 -9.15 17.96
C HIS A 145 -31.12 -9.10 19.12
N GLY A 146 -32.04 -8.15 19.08
CA GLY A 146 -33.12 -8.04 20.06
C GLY A 146 -34.28 -7.21 19.52
N LYS A 147 -35.00 -7.76 18.53
CA LYS A 147 -36.36 -7.31 18.19
C LYS A 147 -37.27 -7.63 19.37
N GLY A 148 -38.01 -6.64 19.85
CA GLY A 148 -39.08 -6.83 20.83
C GLY A 148 -39.95 -5.59 20.92
N LYS A 149 -40.86 -5.42 19.95
CA LYS A 149 -42.09 -4.62 20.14
C LYS A 149 -43.00 -5.43 21.06
N LYS A 150 -43.40 -4.85 22.20
CA LYS A 150 -44.78 -4.73 22.70
C LYS A 150 -44.77 -3.97 24.01
#